data_AF-A0A813EIG1-F1
#
_entry.id   AF-A0A813EIG1-F1
#
_cell.length_a   1.000
_cell.length_b   1.000
_cell.length_c   1.000
_cell.angle_alpha   90.00
_cell.angle_beta   90.00
_cell.angle_gamma   90.00
#
_symmetry.space_group_name_H-M   'P 1'
#
loop_
_entity.id
_entity.type
_entity.pdbx_description
1 polymer ?
#
loop_
_entity_poly.entity_id
_entity_poly.type
_entity_poly.pdbx_seq_one_letter_code
_entity_poly.pdbx_strand_id
1 'polypeptide(L)'
;LAAVLVSLLLAAAAPQLHAAAPPEVLQNIGKDCWEACNNRSGLCSFCGEGNACCRKNTTTPQPEECSAIPVFYTWHHECVAPVVQ
;
A
#
# COMPACT_ATOMS: atom_id res chain seq x y z
N LEU A 1 -4.12 32.98 -46.37
CA LEU A 1 -3.73 33.49 -45.03
C LEU A 1 -4.53 32.69 -44.02
N ALA A 2 -3.90 31.66 -43.45
CA ALA A 2 -4.56 30.52 -42.80
C ALA A 2 -4.91 30.84 -41.34
N ALA A 3 -6.21 30.87 -41.02
CA ALA A 3 -6.71 30.96 -39.66
C ALA A 3 -6.91 29.53 -39.10
N VAL A 4 -5.83 28.91 -38.65
CA VAL A 4 -5.87 27.64 -37.91
C VAL A 4 -5.25 27.89 -36.54
N LEU A 5 -5.92 28.73 -35.74
CA LEU A 5 -5.63 28.86 -34.31
C LEU A 5 -6.39 27.75 -33.57
N VAL A 6 -5.96 26.51 -33.82
CA VAL A 6 -6.34 25.37 -32.98
C VAL A 6 -5.72 25.64 -31.62
N SER A 7 -6.55 26.12 -30.70
CA SER A 7 -6.21 26.27 -29.30
C SER A 7 -6.04 24.87 -28.72
N LEU A 8 -4.87 24.27 -28.95
CA LEU A 8 -4.38 23.15 -28.15
C LEU A 8 -4.13 23.69 -26.75
N LEU A 9 -5.20 23.77 -25.97
CA LEU A 9 -5.13 23.59 -24.53
C LEU A 9 -4.58 22.17 -24.33
N LEU A 10 -3.25 22.09 -24.34
CA LEU A 10 -2.52 21.03 -23.67
C LEU A 10 -2.97 21.10 -22.21
N ALA A 11 -4.04 20.37 -21.89
CA ALA A 11 -4.27 19.92 -20.55
C ALA A 11 -3.01 19.14 -20.19
N ALA A 12 -2.09 19.81 -19.50
CA ALA A 12 -0.98 19.16 -18.85
C ALA A 12 -1.64 18.18 -17.88
N ALA A 13 -1.73 16.91 -18.28
CA ALA A 13 -1.86 15.82 -17.35
C ALA A 13 -0.59 15.90 -16.51
N ALA A 14 -0.67 16.61 -15.38
CA ALA A 14 0.34 16.55 -14.36
C ALA A 14 0.60 15.06 -14.11
N PRO A 15 1.86 14.60 -14.07
CA PRO A 15 2.11 13.26 -13.57
C PRO A 15 1.49 13.24 -12.18
N GLN A 16 0.53 12.34 -11.97
CA GLN A 16 0.09 11.98 -10.64
C GLN A 16 1.27 11.26 -9.99
N LEU A 17 2.27 12.04 -9.60
CA LEU A 17 3.20 11.67 -8.57
C LEU A 17 2.30 11.58 -7.33
N HIS A 18 1.74 10.40 -7.13
CA HIS A 18 1.38 9.95 -5.80
C HIS A 18 2.71 9.92 -5.05
N ALA A 19 3.16 11.08 -4.57
CA ALA A 19 4.03 11.13 -3.43
C ALA A 19 3.36 10.23 -2.41
N ALA A 20 4.05 9.17 -1.99
CA ALA A 20 3.59 8.30 -0.93
C ALA A 20 3.16 9.22 0.22
N ALA A 21 1.84 9.38 0.39
CA ALA A 21 1.32 10.01 1.57
C ALA A 21 1.95 9.25 2.75
N PRO A 22 2.32 9.93 3.84
CA PRO A 22 2.75 9.23 5.05
C PRO A 22 1.73 8.11 5.28
N PRO A 23 2.17 6.85 5.50
CA PRO A 23 1.24 5.75 5.69
C PRO A 23 0.20 6.21 6.69
N GLU A 24 -1.06 6.04 6.33
CA GLU A 24 -2.15 6.42 7.21
C GLU A 24 -1.92 5.74 8.57
N VAL A 25 -2.45 6.32 9.65
CA VAL A 25 -2.28 5.74 10.99
C VAL A 25 -2.61 4.26 10.93
N LEU A 26 -1.67 3.41 11.34
CA LEU A 26 -1.81 1.96 11.28
C LEU A 26 -3.12 1.54 11.99
N GLN A 27 -3.99 0.88 11.25
CA GLN A 27 -5.30 0.47 11.73
C GLN A 27 -5.32 -1.01 12.11
N ASN A 28 -6.28 -1.38 12.96
CA ASN A 28 -6.61 -2.78 13.27
C ASN A 28 -5.43 -3.63 13.78
N ILE A 29 -4.49 -2.99 14.49
CA ILE A 29 -3.34 -3.64 15.12
C ILE A 29 -3.80 -4.81 15.99
N GLY A 30 -3.15 -5.97 15.85
CA GLY A 30 -3.44 -7.18 16.63
C GLY A 30 -4.69 -7.95 16.19
N LYS A 31 -5.41 -7.49 15.16
CA LYS A 31 -6.49 -8.27 14.54
C LYS A 31 -5.95 -9.14 13.41
N ASP A 32 -6.57 -10.31 13.21
CA ASP A 32 -6.30 -11.13 12.01
C ASP A 32 -6.86 -10.42 10.77
N CYS A 33 -5.97 -10.00 9.88
CA CYS A 33 -6.32 -9.27 8.66
C CYS A 33 -6.56 -10.18 7.45
N TRP A 34 -6.36 -11.51 7.55
CA TRP A 34 -6.37 -12.41 6.40
C TRP A 34 -7.65 -12.35 5.58
N GLU A 35 -8.81 -12.59 6.20
CA GLU A 35 -10.10 -12.59 5.50
C GLU A 35 -10.46 -11.17 5.01
N ALA A 36 -10.21 -10.16 5.85
CA ALA A 36 -10.48 -8.76 5.51
C ALA A 36 -9.65 -8.26 4.31
N CYS A 37 -8.47 -8.85 4.11
CA CYS A 37 -7.57 -8.55 3.01
C CYS A 37 -7.70 -9.54 1.85
N ASN A 38 -8.82 -10.28 1.74
CA ASN A 38 -9.09 -11.22 0.65
C ASN A 38 -8.11 -12.39 0.57
N ASN A 39 -7.66 -12.90 1.72
CA ASN A 39 -6.78 -14.06 1.81
C ASN A 39 -5.46 -13.85 1.05
N ARG A 40 -4.84 -12.68 1.21
CA ARG A 40 -3.52 -12.36 0.66
C ARG A 40 -2.71 -11.51 1.63
N SER A 41 -1.40 -11.68 1.58
CA SER A 41 -0.46 -10.77 2.24
C SER A 41 -0.20 -9.54 1.35
N GLY A 42 0.31 -8.48 1.97
CA GLY A 42 0.72 -7.24 1.31
C GLY A 42 -0.20 -6.06 1.63
N LEU A 43 -0.07 -4.98 0.87
CA LEU A 43 -0.84 -3.74 1.08
C LEU A 43 -2.35 -3.99 1.16
N CYS A 44 -2.99 -3.44 2.18
CA CYS A 44 -4.40 -3.66 2.44
C CYS A 44 -5.00 -2.49 3.22
N SER A 45 -6.06 -1.89 2.67
CA SER A 45 -6.74 -0.73 3.28
C SER A 45 -7.43 -1.04 4.61
N PHE A 46 -7.72 -2.31 4.91
CA PHE A 46 -8.15 -2.71 6.26
C PHE A 46 -7.10 -2.34 7.32
N CYS A 47 -5.82 -2.34 6.97
CA CYS A 47 -4.73 -1.93 7.83
C CYS A 47 -4.45 -0.42 7.77
N GLY A 48 -5.21 0.36 6.98
CA GLY A 48 -4.95 1.76 6.65
C GLY A 48 -4.18 1.90 5.34
N GLU A 49 -4.36 3.02 4.64
CA GLU A 49 -3.66 3.27 3.37
C GLU A 49 -2.13 3.27 3.56
N GLY A 50 -1.44 2.56 2.68
CA GLY A 50 0.02 2.37 2.76
C GLY A 50 0.48 1.32 3.79
N ASN A 51 -0.44 0.69 4.53
CA ASN A 51 -0.11 -0.39 5.47
C ASN A 51 -0.39 -1.77 4.89
N ALA A 52 0.24 -2.80 5.46
CA ALA A 52 0.19 -4.16 4.93
C ALA A 52 -0.34 -5.18 5.94
N CYS A 53 -0.97 -6.22 5.40
CA CYS A 53 -1.32 -7.44 6.09
C CYS A 53 -0.18 -8.46 5.90
N CYS A 54 0.63 -8.68 6.92
CA CYS A 54 1.82 -9.53 6.81
C CYS A 54 1.78 -10.66 7.83
N ARG A 55 2.41 -11.79 7.51
CA ARG A 55 2.50 -12.93 8.42
C ARG A 55 3.94 -13.24 8.78
N LYS A 56 4.17 -13.49 10.07
CA LYS A 56 5.47 -13.93 10.57
C LYS A 56 5.83 -15.31 10.04
N ASN A 57 7.05 -15.46 9.52
CA ASN A 57 7.72 -16.74 9.27
C ASN A 57 6.91 -17.72 8.40
N THR A 58 6.57 -17.29 7.18
CA THR A 58 5.90 -18.14 6.20
C THR A 58 6.92 -19.00 5.46
N THR A 59 6.56 -20.25 5.12
CA THR A 59 7.30 -21.08 4.14
C THR A 59 7.14 -20.59 2.71
N THR A 60 6.17 -19.70 2.48
CA THR A 60 5.91 -19.07 1.18
C THR A 60 6.60 -17.71 1.09
N PRO A 61 7.07 -17.30 -0.10
CA PRO A 61 7.53 -15.93 -0.33
C PRO A 61 6.46 -14.91 0.05
N GLN A 62 6.85 -13.85 0.74
CA GLN A 62 5.99 -12.71 1.05
C GLN A 62 6.25 -11.57 0.07
N PRO A 63 5.29 -10.66 -0.14
CA PRO A 63 5.51 -9.40 -0.82
C PRO A 63 6.65 -8.57 -0.18
N GLU A 64 7.30 -7.72 -0.97
CA GLU A 64 8.46 -6.94 -0.55
C GLU A 64 8.17 -6.09 0.70
N GLU A 65 6.96 -5.51 0.78
CA GLU A 65 6.50 -4.69 1.89
C GLU A 65 6.51 -5.41 3.25
N CYS A 66 6.51 -6.75 3.25
CA CYS A 66 6.56 -7.58 4.46
C CYS A 66 7.98 -8.02 4.84
N SER A 67 9.01 -7.70 4.05
CA SER A 67 10.36 -8.27 4.18
C SER A 67 11.15 -7.72 5.37
N ALA A 68 10.85 -6.50 5.80
CA ALA A 68 11.60 -5.77 6.82
C ALA A 68 10.77 -5.43 8.07
N ILE A 69 9.74 -6.23 8.36
CA ILE A 69 8.88 -5.99 9.53
C ILE A 69 9.59 -6.45 10.81
N PRO A 70 9.92 -5.53 11.74
CA PRO A 70 10.76 -5.86 12.89
C PRO A 70 10.00 -6.58 14.01
N VAL A 71 8.69 -6.34 14.10
CA VAL A 71 7.86 -6.83 15.21
C VAL A 71 6.55 -7.39 14.66
N PHE A 72 6.29 -8.62 15.07
CA PHE A 72 5.00 -9.29 14.91
C PHE A 72 4.48 -9.63 16.30
N TYR A 73 3.25 -9.23 16.61
CA TYR A 73 2.60 -9.50 17.88
C TYR A 73 1.88 -10.85 17.88
N THR A 74 1.61 -11.41 16.69
CA THR A 74 0.90 -12.68 16.55
C THR A 74 1.64 -13.66 15.60
N TRP A 75 1.14 -14.90 15.51
CA TRP A 75 1.60 -15.91 14.53
C TRP A 75 0.74 -15.94 13.25
N HIS A 76 -0.25 -15.05 13.19
CA HIS A 76 -1.21 -14.93 12.10
C HIS A 76 -0.84 -13.75 11.20
N HIS A 77 -1.72 -13.47 10.24
CA HIS A 77 -1.63 -12.24 9.47
C HIS A 77 -2.04 -11.07 10.37
N GLU A 78 -1.20 -10.05 10.46
CA GLU A 78 -1.52 -8.84 11.21
C GLU A 78 -1.17 -7.58 10.43
N CYS A 79 -1.83 -6.49 10.80
CA CYS A 79 -1.57 -5.18 10.23
C CYS A 79 -0.24 -4.62 10.74
N VAL A 80 0.62 -4.25 9.79
CA VAL A 80 1.97 -3.70 10.05
C VAL A 80 2.21 -2.47 9.18
N ALA A 81 3.09 -1.59 9.65
CA ALA A 81 3.60 -0.49 8.85
C ALA A 81 4.80 -0.99 8.02
N PRO A 82 4.72 -1.04 6.69
CA PRO A 82 5.82 -1.41 5.83
C PRO A 82 6.97 -0.42 5.92
N VAL A 83 8.18 -0.90 5.67
CA VAL A 83 9.38 -0.05 5.61
C VAL A 83 9.67 0.45 4.20
N VAL A 84 8.78 0.19 3.24
CA VAL A 84 8.93 0.66 1.86
C VAL A 84 8.79 2.19 1.83
N GLN A 85 9.91 2.86 1.64
CA GLN A 85 10.05 4.29 1.36
C GLN A 85 10.19 4.51 -0.14
#